data_AF-A0A9W8TLV1-F1
#
_entry.id   AF-A0A9W8TLV1-F1
#
_cell.length_a   1.000
_cell.length_b   1.000
_cell.length_c   1.000
_cell.angle_alpha   90.00
_cell.angle_beta   90.00
_cell.angle_gamma   90.00
#
_symmetry.space_group_name_H-M   'P 1'
#
loop_
_entity.id
_entity.type
_entity.pdbx_description
1 polymer ?
#
loop_
_entity_poly.entity_id
_entity_poly.type
_entity_poly.pdbx_seq_one_letter_code
_entity_poly.pdbx_strand_id
1 'polypeptide(L)'
;MGWRPNEDTPWDKVVGLFSLNTIDYLMSTYAVHRLSGIVTPANAMYSVGELEHQLKSSGAKALFTCPSLFDNALKAARASNIPDDKIFLLAVPGQESDPRFKTLDDLIAEGRSLPELEALQWTKGQGARQTAYLCYSSGTSGLPVSENTTYLHTCL
;
A
#
# COMPACT_ATOMS: atom_id res chain seq x y z
N MET A 1 11.53 2.21 -6.27
CA MET A 1 11.79 1.81 -4.87
C MET A 1 13.04 0.95 -4.73
N GLY A 2 13.53 0.31 -5.81
CA GLY A 2 14.82 -0.39 -5.78
C GLY A 2 14.82 -1.69 -4.99
N TRP A 3 13.65 -2.10 -4.47
CA TRP A 3 13.49 -3.29 -3.67
C TRP A 3 13.84 -4.55 -4.44
N ARG A 4 14.46 -5.48 -3.73
CA ARG A 4 14.77 -6.82 -4.21
C ARG A 4 14.03 -7.85 -3.35
N PRO A 5 13.30 -8.80 -3.97
CA PRO A 5 12.50 -9.76 -3.23
C PRO A 5 13.20 -10.45 -2.06
N ASN A 6 14.48 -10.81 -2.22
CA ASN A 6 15.23 -11.61 -1.23
C ASN A 6 16.24 -10.81 -0.38
N GLU A 7 16.45 -9.52 -0.62
CA GLU A 7 17.46 -8.72 0.12
C GLU A 7 16.86 -7.83 1.22
N ASP A 8 15.78 -7.08 0.92
CA ASP A 8 15.18 -6.20 1.93
C ASP A 8 14.13 -6.93 2.79
N THR A 9 13.94 -6.43 4.01
CA THR A 9 12.94 -6.99 4.93
C THR A 9 11.52 -6.64 4.48
N PRO A 10 10.50 -7.39 4.92
CA PRO A 10 9.10 -7.08 4.60
C PRO A 10 8.68 -5.68 5.06
N TRP A 11 9.25 -5.22 6.18
CA TRP A 11 9.00 -3.91 6.78
C TRP A 11 9.63 -2.75 6.00
N ASP A 12 10.63 -3.03 5.16
CA ASP A 12 11.15 -2.06 4.21
C ASP A 12 10.22 -1.89 3.00
N LYS A 13 9.28 -2.84 2.82
CA LYS A 13 8.40 -2.99 1.66
C LYS A 13 6.92 -2.84 2.02
N VAL A 14 6.59 -1.84 2.84
CA VAL A 14 5.21 -1.54 3.24
C VAL A 14 4.56 -0.60 2.23
N VAL A 15 3.38 -0.96 1.73
CA VAL A 15 2.61 -0.17 0.75
C VAL A 15 1.19 0.07 1.26
N GLY A 16 0.78 1.34 1.27
CA GLY A 16 -0.60 1.74 1.58
C GLY A 16 -1.53 1.56 0.39
N LEU A 17 -2.75 1.09 0.65
CA LEU A 17 -3.83 1.03 -0.33
C LEU A 17 -5.04 1.81 0.20
N PHE A 18 -5.29 2.99 -0.35
CA PHE A 18 -6.40 3.87 0.01
C PHE A 18 -7.27 4.14 -1.22
N SER A 19 -8.20 3.22 -1.50
CA SER A 19 -9.03 3.29 -2.70
C SER A 19 -10.43 2.79 -2.40
N LEU A 20 -11.39 3.23 -3.21
CA LEU A 20 -12.68 2.55 -3.35
C LEU A 20 -12.46 1.15 -3.97
N ASN A 21 -13.49 0.31 -3.93
CA ASN A 21 -13.45 -1.04 -4.49
C ASN A 21 -13.12 -0.99 -6.00
N THR A 22 -11.92 -1.43 -6.36
CA THR A 22 -11.46 -1.60 -7.75
C THR A 22 -10.81 -2.98 -7.90
N ILE A 23 -10.82 -3.53 -9.11
CA ILE A 23 -10.13 -4.80 -9.42
C ILE A 23 -8.62 -4.63 -9.24
N ASP A 24 -8.11 -3.45 -9.58
CA ASP A 24 -6.70 -3.06 -9.48
C ASP A 24 -6.16 -3.09 -8.03
N TYR A 25 -7.05 -3.01 -7.05
CA TYR A 25 -6.72 -3.17 -5.64
C TYR A 25 -6.04 -4.52 -5.37
N LEU A 26 -6.63 -5.60 -5.92
CA LEU A 26 -6.11 -6.96 -5.74
C LEU A 26 -4.81 -7.17 -6.53
N MET A 27 -4.72 -6.58 -7.72
CA MET A 27 -3.51 -6.63 -8.55
C MET A 27 -2.32 -5.96 -7.85
N SER A 28 -2.55 -4.77 -7.29
CA SER A 28 -1.54 -4.03 -6.51
C SER A 28 -1.11 -4.82 -5.28
N THR A 29 -2.07 -5.41 -4.56
CA THR A 29 -1.82 -6.27 -3.40
C THR A 29 -0.91 -7.46 -3.76
N TYR A 30 -1.25 -8.18 -4.82
CA TYR A 30 -0.46 -9.34 -5.26
C TYR A 30 0.95 -8.94 -5.71
N ALA A 31 1.10 -7.80 -6.39
CA ALA A 31 2.42 -7.27 -6.78
C ALA A 31 3.31 -7.00 -5.57
N VAL A 32 2.76 -6.42 -4.50
CA VAL A 32 3.50 -6.18 -3.24
C VAL A 32 3.92 -7.51 -2.59
N HIS A 33 3.03 -8.49 -2.52
CA HIS A 33 3.35 -9.79 -1.93
C HIS A 33 4.37 -10.60 -2.73
N ARG A 34 4.44 -10.42 -4.05
CA ARG A 34 5.53 -11.00 -4.87
C ARG A 34 6.92 -10.48 -4.49
N LEU A 35 7.00 -9.32 -3.84
CA LEU A 35 8.25 -8.78 -3.28
C LEU A 35 8.47 -9.17 -1.80
N SER A 36 7.64 -10.07 -1.26
CA SER A 36 7.52 -10.33 0.19
C SER A 36 7.15 -9.09 1.01
N GLY A 37 6.51 -8.10 0.37
CA GLY A 37 6.10 -6.86 1.00
C GLY A 37 4.77 -6.96 1.74
N ILE A 38 4.51 -5.93 2.52
CA ILE A 38 3.35 -5.80 3.41
C ILE A 38 2.38 -4.78 2.83
N VAL A 39 1.10 -5.10 2.85
CA VAL A 39 0.03 -4.20 2.43
C VAL A 39 -0.67 -3.62 3.65
N THR A 40 -0.82 -2.31 3.73
CA THR A 40 -1.63 -1.65 4.75
C THR A 40 -2.90 -1.07 4.11
N PRO A 41 -4.02 -1.83 4.14
CA PRO A 41 -5.28 -1.36 3.59
C PRO A 41 -5.86 -0.26 4.48
N ALA A 42 -6.18 0.89 3.89
CA ALA A 42 -6.81 2.01 4.56
C ALA A 42 -8.29 2.08 4.17
N ASN A 43 -9.15 2.42 5.14
CA ASN A 43 -10.57 2.62 4.88
C ASN A 43 -10.75 3.88 4.02
N ALA A 44 -11.47 3.76 2.90
CA ALA A 44 -11.75 4.86 1.97
C ALA A 44 -12.48 6.06 2.61
N MET A 45 -13.09 5.89 3.79
CA MET A 45 -13.75 6.96 4.54
C MET A 45 -12.84 7.71 5.51
N TYR A 46 -11.56 7.33 5.59
CA TYR A 46 -10.61 8.02 6.45
C TYR A 46 -10.42 9.48 6.04
N SER A 47 -10.39 10.33 7.06
CA SER A 47 -9.89 11.69 6.95
C SER A 47 -8.40 11.69 6.67
N VAL A 48 -7.88 12.85 6.25
CA VAL A 48 -6.43 13.03 6.01
C VAL A 48 -5.59 12.66 7.23
N GLY A 49 -6.04 13.04 8.44
CA GLY A 49 -5.31 12.76 9.67
C GLY A 49 -5.30 11.29 10.07
N GLU A 50 -6.41 10.57 9.86
CA GLU A 50 -6.49 9.13 10.10
C GLU A 50 -5.59 8.37 9.11
N LEU A 51 -5.62 8.74 7.84
CA LEU A 51 -4.77 8.15 6.82
C LEU A 51 -3.28 8.45 7.10
N GLU A 52 -2.93 9.69 7.43
CA GLU A 52 -1.58 10.08 7.82
C GLU A 52 -1.07 9.24 9.01
N HIS A 53 -1.90 9.08 10.05
CA HIS A 53 -1.55 8.26 11.21
C HIS A 53 -1.25 6.81 10.81
N GLN A 54 -2.10 6.21 9.97
CA GLN A 54 -1.88 4.85 9.46
C GLN A 54 -0.59 4.76 8.63
N LEU A 55 -0.35 5.69 7.70
CA LEU A 55 0.84 5.68 6.85
C LEU A 55 2.14 5.83 7.66
N LYS A 56 2.14 6.71 8.66
CA LYS A 56 3.30 6.90 9.56
C LYS A 56 3.53 5.68 10.44
N SER A 57 2.50 5.18 11.10
CA SER A 57 2.63 4.05 12.04
C SER A 57 2.98 2.74 11.34
N SER A 58 2.48 2.51 10.12
CA SER A 58 2.82 1.35 9.31
C SER A 58 4.20 1.43 8.67
N GLY A 59 4.79 2.63 8.58
CA GLY A 59 6.05 2.85 7.88
C GLY A 59 5.94 2.77 6.36
N ALA A 60 4.74 3.00 5.79
CA ALA A 60 4.47 2.91 4.37
C ALA A 60 5.46 3.73 3.52
N LYS A 61 5.96 3.13 2.45
CA LYS A 61 6.93 3.74 1.52
C LYS A 61 6.30 4.24 0.22
N ALA A 62 5.10 3.77 -0.07
CA ALA A 62 4.30 4.16 -1.23
C ALA A 62 2.81 4.05 -0.92
N LEU A 63 2.00 4.72 -1.74
CA LEU A 63 0.55 4.74 -1.61
C LEU A 63 -0.10 4.56 -2.98
N PHE A 64 -1.01 3.59 -3.09
CA PHE A 64 -1.96 3.56 -4.19
C PHE A 64 -3.29 4.17 -3.76
N THR A 65 -3.87 5.00 -4.62
CA THR A 65 -5.17 5.64 -4.41
C THR A 65 -5.96 5.71 -5.71
N CYS A 66 -7.26 6.01 -5.64
CA CYS A 66 -8.07 6.29 -6.82
C CYS A 66 -8.33 7.80 -6.99
N PRO A 67 -8.77 8.26 -8.19
CA PRO A 67 -9.04 9.67 -8.45
C PRO A 67 -10.00 10.32 -7.44
N SER A 68 -11.07 9.60 -7.04
CA SER A 68 -12.05 10.09 -6.05
C SER A 68 -11.45 10.47 -4.69
N LEU A 69 -10.34 9.83 -4.31
CA LEU A 69 -9.72 10.00 -2.99
C LEU A 69 -8.37 10.72 -3.07
N PHE A 70 -7.96 11.12 -4.28
CA PHE A 70 -6.61 11.56 -4.57
C PHE A 70 -6.17 12.77 -3.75
N ASP A 71 -7.03 13.79 -3.59
CA ASP A 71 -6.69 14.99 -2.83
C ASP A 71 -6.38 14.70 -1.35
N ASN A 72 -7.14 13.78 -0.75
CA ASN A 72 -6.91 13.36 0.64
C ASN A 72 -5.65 12.50 0.74
N ALA A 73 -5.48 11.58 -0.20
CA ALA A 73 -4.31 10.71 -0.30
C ALA A 73 -3.02 11.51 -0.41
N LEU A 74 -2.99 12.52 -1.29
CA LEU A 74 -1.82 13.35 -1.55
C LEU A 74 -1.42 14.16 -0.31
N LYS A 75 -2.39 14.74 0.40
CA LYS A 75 -2.14 15.48 1.64
C LYS A 75 -1.56 14.55 2.72
N ALA A 76 -2.17 13.39 2.93
CA ALA A 76 -1.72 12.43 3.94
C ALA A 76 -0.34 11.84 3.60
N ALA A 77 -0.09 11.51 2.33
CA ALA A 77 1.18 10.98 1.85
C ALA A 77 2.32 11.97 2.08
N ARG A 78 2.14 13.24 1.69
CA ARG A 78 3.14 14.30 1.92
C ARG A 78 3.40 14.54 3.40
N ALA A 79 2.35 14.57 4.22
CA ALA A 79 2.48 14.69 5.68
C ALA A 79 3.21 13.48 6.31
N SER A 80 3.17 12.33 5.64
CA SER A 80 3.86 11.08 6.02
C SER A 80 5.24 10.92 5.38
N ASN A 81 5.77 11.94 4.69
CA ASN A 81 7.04 11.91 3.95
C ASN A 81 7.10 10.84 2.85
N ILE A 82 5.96 10.45 2.26
CA ILE A 82 5.92 9.64 1.05
C ILE A 82 6.08 10.60 -0.14
N PRO A 83 7.14 10.45 -0.97
CA PRO A 83 7.35 11.32 -2.12
C PRO A 83 6.22 11.17 -3.17
N ASP A 84 5.94 12.25 -3.90
CA ASP A 84 4.91 12.24 -4.96
C ASP A 84 5.16 11.16 -6.02
N ASP A 85 6.43 10.83 -6.31
CA ASP A 85 6.83 9.76 -7.25
C ASP A 85 6.66 8.32 -6.69
N LYS A 86 6.06 8.19 -5.50
CA LYS A 86 5.65 6.95 -4.84
C LYS A 86 4.15 6.91 -4.57
N ILE A 87 3.40 7.84 -5.16
CA ILE A 87 1.95 7.84 -5.15
C ILE A 87 1.48 7.39 -6.53
N PHE A 88 0.60 6.39 -6.55
CA PHE A 88 0.15 5.74 -7.78
C PHE A 88 -1.38 5.73 -7.84
N LEU A 89 -1.91 5.87 -9.06
CA LEU A 89 -3.35 5.95 -9.30
C LEU A 89 -3.92 4.63 -9.79
N LEU A 90 -4.97 4.14 -9.12
CA LEU A 90 -5.81 3.05 -9.58
C LEU A 90 -6.92 3.65 -10.44
N ALA A 91 -6.99 3.23 -11.69
CA ALA A 91 -7.97 3.76 -12.63
C ALA A 91 -9.39 3.43 -12.17
N VAL A 92 -10.30 4.40 -12.33
CA VAL A 92 -11.73 4.19 -12.06
C VAL A 92 -12.49 4.54 -13.34
N PRO A 93 -13.33 3.64 -13.88
CA PRO A 93 -14.13 3.94 -15.06
C PRO A 93 -14.94 5.22 -14.90
N GLY A 94 -14.79 6.14 -15.87
CA GLY A 94 -15.49 7.43 -15.86
C GLY A 94 -14.85 8.50 -14.97
N GLN A 95 -13.65 8.28 -14.43
CA GLN A 95 -12.88 9.28 -13.70
C GLN A 95 -11.52 9.48 -14.34
N GLU A 96 -11.14 10.74 -14.53
CA GLU A 96 -9.82 11.09 -15.03
C GLU A 96 -8.78 11.04 -13.89
N SER A 97 -7.64 10.43 -14.18
CA SER A 97 -6.48 10.41 -13.29
C SER A 97 -5.63 11.67 -13.51
N ASP A 98 -5.00 12.16 -12.45
CA ASP A 98 -4.06 13.29 -12.58
C ASP A 98 -2.84 12.85 -13.41
N PRO A 99 -2.58 13.46 -14.57
CA PRO A 99 -1.54 13.01 -15.50
C PRO A 99 -0.11 13.18 -14.96
N ARG A 100 0.07 13.88 -13.83
CA ARG A 100 1.39 14.03 -13.18
C ARG A 100 1.79 12.79 -12.38
N PHE A 101 0.84 11.89 -12.11
CA PHE A 101 1.04 10.70 -11.31
C PHE A 101 0.86 9.47 -12.18
N LYS A 102 1.71 8.46 -11.96
CA LYS A 102 1.62 7.20 -12.70
C LYS A 102 0.41 6.40 -12.26
N THR A 103 -0.28 5.82 -13.21
CA THR A 103 -1.35 4.86 -12.97
C THR A 103 -0.77 3.45 -12.80
N LEU A 104 -1.59 2.50 -12.30
CA LEU A 104 -1.21 1.09 -12.30
C LEU A 104 -0.91 0.57 -13.73
N ASP A 105 -1.66 1.03 -14.73
CA ASP A 105 -1.43 0.65 -16.14
C ASP A 105 -0.07 1.14 -16.65
N ASP A 106 0.36 2.34 -16.25
CA ASP A 106 1.70 2.84 -16.58
C ASP A 106 2.78 1.96 -15.95
N LEU A 107 2.60 1.55 -14.70
CA LEU A 107 3.53 0.63 -14.03
C LEU A 107 3.57 -0.75 -14.71
N ILE A 108 2.42 -1.26 -15.17
CA ILE A 108 2.34 -2.52 -15.91
C ILE A 108 3.06 -2.37 -17.26
N ALA A 109 2.85 -1.27 -17.98
CA ALA A 109 3.51 -1.00 -19.25
C ALA A 109 5.03 -0.91 -19.09
N GLU A 110 5.52 -0.20 -18.08
CA GLU A 110 6.95 -0.14 -17.74
C GLU A 110 7.50 -1.53 -17.39
N GLY A 111 6.78 -2.27 -16.53
CA GLY A 111 7.17 -3.60 -16.06
C GLY A 111 7.31 -4.65 -17.16
N ARG A 112 6.57 -4.55 -18.27
CA ARG A 112 6.67 -5.46 -19.42
C ARG A 112 8.05 -5.49 -20.08
N SER A 113 8.81 -4.40 -19.94
CA SER A 113 10.15 -4.27 -20.52
C SER A 113 11.27 -4.69 -19.57
N LEU A 114 10.95 -4.97 -18.30
CA LEU A 114 11.92 -5.31 -17.27
C LEU A 114 12.19 -6.83 -17.26
N PRO A 115 13.35 -7.26 -16.75
CA PRO A 115 13.62 -8.67 -16.50
C PRO A 115 12.59 -9.30 -15.55
N GLU A 116 12.42 -10.62 -15.66
CA GLU A 116 11.58 -11.35 -14.71
C GLU A 116 12.09 -11.19 -13.28
N LEU A 117 11.16 -11.06 -12.35
CA LEU A 117 11.47 -10.94 -10.93
C LEU A 117 12.07 -12.25 -10.41
N GLU A 118 13.11 -12.15 -9.58
CA GLU A 118 13.66 -13.33 -8.89
C GLU A 118 12.57 -14.07 -8.09
N ALA A 119 12.64 -15.39 -8.09
CA ALA A 119 11.74 -16.20 -7.28
C ALA A 119 12.00 -15.96 -5.78
N LEU A 120 10.93 -15.95 -4.99
CA LEU A 120 11.01 -15.82 -3.54
C LEU A 120 11.71 -17.04 -2.92
N GLN A 121 12.77 -16.79 -2.15
CA GLN A 121 13.54 -17.83 -1.47
C GLN A 121 13.02 -18.02 -0.04
N TRP A 122 11.79 -18.53 0.08
CA TRP A 122 11.18 -18.78 1.38
C TRP A 122 11.69 -20.07 2.02
N THR A 123 11.90 -20.02 3.33
CA THR A 123 12.14 -21.20 4.15
C THR A 123 10.82 -21.92 4.48
N LYS A 124 10.89 -23.21 4.80
CA LYS A 124 9.71 -24.00 5.14
C LYS A 124 8.94 -23.35 6.30
N GLY A 125 7.65 -23.11 6.11
CA GLY A 125 6.77 -22.48 7.09
C GLY A 125 6.98 -20.97 7.26
N GLN A 126 7.71 -20.31 6.36
CA GLN A 126 7.85 -18.85 6.38
C GLN A 126 6.55 -18.15 5.99
N GLY A 127 5.85 -18.60 4.94
CA GLY A 127 4.57 -18.00 4.51
C GLY A 127 3.60 -17.83 5.67
N ALA A 128 3.39 -18.90 6.46
CA ALA A 128 2.54 -18.94 7.65
C ALA A 128 2.96 -18.02 8.82
N ARG A 129 4.14 -17.40 8.77
CA ARG A 129 4.64 -16.46 9.79
C ARG A 129 4.91 -15.07 9.22
N GLN A 130 4.96 -14.96 7.90
CA GLN A 130 5.23 -13.73 7.18
C GLN A 130 4.04 -12.80 7.29
N THR A 131 4.27 -11.56 7.70
CA THR A 131 3.20 -10.55 7.71
C THR A 131 2.85 -10.20 6.26
N ALA A 132 1.59 -10.41 5.87
CA ALA A 132 1.10 -9.94 4.57
C ALA A 132 0.37 -8.60 4.71
N TYR A 133 -0.42 -8.42 5.76
CA TYR A 133 -1.25 -7.22 5.94
C TYR A 133 -1.05 -6.54 7.29
N LEU A 134 -1.21 -5.22 7.30
CA LEU A 134 -1.38 -4.39 8.50
C LEU A 134 -2.74 -3.71 8.43
N CYS A 135 -3.77 -4.39 8.95
CA CYS A 135 -5.15 -3.90 8.94
C CYS A 135 -5.43 -3.06 10.19
N TYR A 136 -5.93 -1.85 10.00
CA TYR A 136 -6.28 -0.93 11.08
C TYR A 136 -7.78 -1.04 11.34
N SER A 137 -8.17 -1.15 12.62
CA SER A 137 -9.56 -1.08 13.03
C SER A 137 -9.72 0.02 14.08
N SER A 138 -10.75 0.85 13.89
CA SER A 138 -11.16 1.82 14.90
C SER A 138 -11.92 1.06 15.99
N GLY A 139 -11.25 0.77 17.11
CA GLY A 139 -11.94 0.29 18.32
C GLY A 139 -12.99 1.31 18.77
N THR A 140 -14.15 0.86 19.25
CA THR A 140 -15.33 1.69 19.59
C THR A 140 -15.19 2.54 20.87
N SER A 141 -13.99 2.78 21.37
CA SER A 141 -13.78 3.65 22.53
C SER A 141 -13.55 5.09 22.04
N GLY A 142 -14.56 5.94 22.17
CA GLY A 142 -14.71 7.27 21.55
C GLY A 142 -13.72 8.38 21.94
N LEU A 143 -12.44 8.06 22.09
CA LEU A 143 -11.32 8.99 22.17
C LEU A 143 -10.20 8.41 21.30
N PRO A 144 -9.52 9.19 20.43
CA PRO A 144 -8.39 8.69 19.65
C PRO A 144 -7.20 8.50 20.58
N VAL A 145 -7.16 7.39 21.31
CA VAL A 145 -6.04 7.01 22.15
C VAL A 145 -5.07 6.21 21.28
N SER A 146 -3.87 6.72 21.18
CA SER A 146 -2.73 6.30 20.36
C SER A 146 -2.12 4.96 20.78
N GLU A 147 -2.88 3.86 20.92
CA GLU A 147 -2.23 2.65 21.50
C GLU A 147 -2.73 1.28 21.05
N ASN A 148 -3.85 1.11 20.33
CA ASN A 148 -4.38 -0.24 20.06
C ASN A 148 -4.73 -0.47 18.57
N THR A 149 -3.76 -0.29 17.68
CA THR A 149 -3.86 -0.84 16.33
C THR A 149 -3.66 -2.35 16.41
N THR A 150 -4.76 -3.10 16.32
CA THR A 150 -4.71 -4.56 16.21
C THR A 150 -4.04 -4.93 14.88
N TYR A 151 -2.78 -5.35 14.90
CA TYR A 151 -2.14 -5.96 13.74
C TYR A 151 -2.77 -7.33 13.47
N LEU A 152 -3.73 -7.40 12.54
CA LEU A 152 -4.13 -8.69 11.99
C LEU A 152 -3.04 -9.16 11.02
N HIS A 153 -2.06 -9.90 11.56
CA HIS A 153 -1.10 -10.66 10.77
C HIS A 153 -1.86 -11.75 10.01
N THR A 154 -2.31 -11.43 8.79
CA THR A 154 -2.71 -12.47 7.85
C THR A 154 -1.44 -12.90 7.13
N CYS A 155 -1.16 -14.20 7.17
CA CYS A 155 0.04 -14.79 6.61
C CYS A 155 -0.17 -15.21 5.15
N LEU A 156 0.91 -15.23 4.35
CA LEU A 156 0.87 -15.64 2.93
C LEU A 156 0.82 -17.16 2.74
#